data_AF-X1I0Y0-F1
#
_entry.id   AF-X1I0Y0-F1
#
_cell.length_a   1.000
_cell.length_b   1.000
_cell.length_c   1.000
_cell.angle_alpha   90.00
_cell.angle_beta   90.00
_cell.angle_gamma   90.00
#
_symmetry.space_group_name_H-M   'P 1'
#
loop_
_entity.id
_entity.type
_entity.pdbx_description
1 polymer ?
#
loop_
_entity_poly.entity_id
_entity_poly.type
_entity_poly.pdbx_seq_one_letter_code
_entity_poly.pdbx_strand_id
1 'polypeptide(L)' 'MNQIEVVSFDAEGTLVTPDFSQAVWHEAIPAIYAQKKGIELV' A
#
# COMPACT_ATOMS: atom_id res chain seq x y z
N MET A 1 -2.43 -19.19 -24.05
CA MET A 1 -2.08 -17.78 -23.80
C MET A 1 -1.07 -17.79 -22.67
N ASN A 2 0.13 -17.23 -22.86
CA ASN A 2 1.07 -17.10 -21.74
C ASN A 2 0.52 -16.05 -20.77
N GLN A 3 0.48 -16.40 -19.49
CA GLN A 3 0.08 -15.50 -18.42
C GLN A 3 1.17 -14.43 -18.24
N ILE A 4 0.78 -13.16 -18.24
CA ILE A 4 1.69 -12.05 -17.96
C ILE A 4 1.87 -11.99 -16.44
N GLU A 5 3.11 -12.11 -15.97
CA GLU A 5 3.45 -11.88 -14.57
C GLU A 5 3.72 -10.39 -14.34
N VAL A 6 3.07 -9.82 -13.33
CA VAL A 6 3.23 -8.43 -12.93
C VAL A 6 4.11 -8.40 -11.69
N VAL A 7 5.21 -7.66 -11.79
CA VAL A 7 6.18 -7.47 -10.71
C VAL A 7 6.11 -6.02 -10.26
N SER A 8 5.95 -5.79 -8.95
CA SER A 8 5.88 -4.45 -8.35
C SER A 8 7.11 -4.21 -7.48
N PHE A 9 7.55 -2.95 -7.44
CA PHE A 9 8.66 -2.50 -6.61
C PHE A 9 8.23 -1.28 -5.81
N ASP A 10 8.66 -1.20 -4.55
CA ASP A 10 8.53 0.03 -3.78
C ASP A 10 9.55 1.10 -4.23
N ALA A 11 9.48 2.29 -3.62
CA ALA A 11 10.37 3.41 -3.98
C ALA A 11 11.86 3.14 -3.69
N GLU A 12 12.19 2.18 -2.83
CA GLU A 12 13.56 1.77 -2.52
C GLU A 12 14.02 0.60 -3.41
N GLY A 13 13.15 0.08 -4.28
CA GLY A 13 13.43 -1.04 -5.17
C GLY A 13 13.22 -2.40 -4.52
N THR A 14 12.51 -2.48 -3.40
CA THR A 14 12.13 -3.75 -2.77
C THR A 14 11.04 -4.42 -3.60
N LEU A 15 11.23 -5.70 -3.91
CA LEU A 15 10.21 -6.51 -4.57
C LEU A 15 8.98 -6.64 -3.66
N VAL A 16 7.84 -6.17 -4.13
CA VAL A 16 6.57 -6.18 -3.37
C VAL A 16 5.44 -6.74 -4.22
N THR A 17 4.41 -7.24 -3.55
CA THR A 17 3.16 -7.66 -4.20
C THR A 17 2.21 -6.47 -4.34
N PRO A 18 1.23 -6.53 -5.25
CA PRO A 18 0.16 -5.53 -5.32
C PRO A 18 -0.58 -5.30 -3.99
N ASP A 19 -0.73 -6.36 -3.19
CA ASP A 19 -1.39 -6.30 -1.88
C ASP A 19 -0.64 -5.40 -0.89
N PHE A 20 0.69 -5.33 -0.97
CA PHE A 20 1.47 -4.39 -0.16
C PHE A 20 1.09 -2.95 -0.52
N SER A 21 1.04 -2.61 -1.81
CA SER A 21 0.64 -1.27 -2.24
C SER A 21 -0.79 -0.93 -1.81
N GLN A 22 -1.71 -1.89 -1.89
CA GLN A 22 -3.08 -1.72 -1.42
C GLN A 22 -3.13 -1.42 0.09
N ALA A 23 -2.46 -2.22 0.91
CA ALA A 23 -2.42 -2.02 2.36
C ALA A 23 -1.77 -0.68 2.75
N VAL A 24 -0.68 -0.28 2.08
CA VAL A 24 -0.04 1.01 2.34
C VAL A 24 -0.99 2.17 2.06
N TRP A 25 -1.63 2.19 0.90
CA TRP A 25 -2.45 3.32 0.46
C TRP A 25 -3.82 3.38 1.14
N HIS A 26 -4.44 2.24 1.43
CA HIS A 26 -5.81 2.18 1.92
C HIS A 26 -5.94 1.91 3.42
N GLU A 27 -4.87 1.44 4.08
CA GLU A 27 -4.90 1.14 5.52
C GLU A 27 -3.87 2.00 6.27
N ALA A 28 -2.58 1.83 5.96
CA ALA A 28 -1.50 2.41 6.76
C ALA A 28 -1.45 3.94 6.69
N ILE A 29 -1.42 4.51 5.47
CA ILE A 29 -1.37 5.96 5.28
C ILE A 29 -2.61 6.65 5.89
N PRO A 30 -3.85 6.19 5.61
CA PRO A 30 -5.04 6.75 6.25
C PRO A 30 -5.00 6.68 7.78
N ALA A 31 -4.60 5.54 8.37
CA ALA A 31 -4.48 5.38 9.82
C ALA A 31 -3.50 6.36 10.46
N ILE A 32 -2.29 6.48 9.89
CA ILE A 32 -1.27 7.40 10.39
C ILE A 32 -1.72 8.86 10.25
N TYR A 33 -2.38 9.19 9.14
CA TYR A 33 -2.92 10.53 8.93
C TYR A 33 -4.02 10.87 9.95
N ALA A 34 -4.97 9.97 10.15
CA ALA A 34 -6.08 10.14 11.08
C ALA A 34 -5.56 10.31 12.52
N GLN A 35 -4.61 9.46 12.94
CA GLN A 35 -3.94 9.59 14.23
C GLN A 35 -3.27 10.96 14.40
N LYS A 36 -2.51 11.43 13.38
CA LYS A 36 -1.85 12.74 13.42
C LYS A 36 -2.82 13.91 13.51
N LYS A 37 -4.04 13.74 13.02
CA LYS A 37 -5.08 14.79 12.98
C LYS A 37 -6.14 14.65 14.07
N GLY A 38 -6.10 13.60 14.88
CA GLY A 38 -7.15 13.30 15.86
C GLY A 38 -8.49 12.98 15.20
N ILE A 39 -8.47 12.42 13.99
CA ILE A 39 -9.65 11.98 13.26
C ILE A 39 -9.90 10.51 13.61
N GLU A 40 -11.15 10.16 13.88
CA GLU A 40 -11.57 8.77 14.04
C GLU A 40 -11.78 8.14 12.66
N LEU A 41 -11.21 6.94 12.45
CA LEU A 41 -11.45 6.15 11.25
C LEU A 41 -12.77 5.38 11.43
N VAL A 42 -13.66 5.51 10.44
CA VAL A 42 -14.95 4.79 10.33
C VAL A 42 -14.91 3.78 9.19
#